data_AF-A0A0D6L564-F1
#
_entry.id   AF-A0A0D6L564-F1
#
_cell.length_a   1.000
_cell.length_b   1.000
_cell.length_c   1.000
_cell.angle_alpha   90.00
_cell.angle_beta   90.00
_cell.angle_gamma   90.00
#
_symmetry.space_group_name_H-M   'P 1'
#
loop_
_entity.id
_entity.type
_entity.pdbx_description
1 polymer ?
#
loop_
_entity_poly.entity_id
_entity_poly.type
_entity_poly.pdbx_seq_one_letter_code
_entity_poly.pdbx_strand_id
1 'polypeptide(L)'
;MGKDLRWRPCYAVLKANILFAFSKQDDPEPPFLILIIEDCFIELCDENRLGKDFTFEIKYKTTGRSYIFAAEDFKTLERWVSLLTITPIDYMLLSKQSFAEQIERAQNSEEELNRAYHSKIEHELVVGNMALLPLRTNFKGPAPRTDSDLDIIDEALMYFKPNIFFREFEIKGPSDRTLIYLTLYITECLRKLQRSPNKISGQKDLAALALSHQLPIPGEADFPLNNMYKAPANKQEEETMRSYLQQMRQELGVRLCELAFPDPSTKPSKWWLSFARKRFMDKGLVSQGVIL
;
A
#
# COMPACT_ATOMS: atom_id res chain seq x y z
N MET A 1 -15.59 -64.13 -15.81
CA MET A 1 -15.22 -63.93 -14.39
C MET A 1 -15.63 -62.52 -13.99
N GLY A 2 -16.87 -62.35 -13.49
CA GLY A 2 -17.35 -61.08 -12.98
C GLY A 2 -16.72 -60.80 -11.62
N LYS A 3 -16.21 -59.58 -11.39
CA LYS A 3 -15.87 -59.14 -10.03
C LYS A 3 -17.18 -59.12 -9.24
N ASP A 4 -17.26 -59.84 -8.13
CA ASP A 4 -18.38 -59.73 -7.19
C ASP A 4 -18.40 -58.31 -6.62
N LEU A 5 -19.24 -57.46 -7.19
CA LEU A 5 -19.48 -56.11 -6.71
C LEU A 5 -20.33 -56.21 -5.43
N ARG A 6 -19.81 -55.67 -4.33
CA ARG A 6 -20.56 -55.56 -3.07
C ARG A 6 -21.04 -54.13 -2.90
N TRP A 7 -22.35 -53.97 -2.76
CA TRP A 7 -22.97 -52.68 -2.48
C TRP A 7 -22.82 -52.32 -1.00
N ARG A 8 -22.44 -51.07 -0.73
CA ARG A 8 -22.39 -50.49 0.61
C ARG A 8 -23.40 -49.34 0.69
N PRO A 9 -24.32 -49.32 1.67
CA PRO A 9 -25.20 -48.18 1.87
C PRO A 9 -24.36 -46.96 2.28
N CYS A 10 -24.76 -45.77 1.79
CA CYS A 10 -24.08 -44.54 2.13
C CYS A 10 -25.03 -43.34 2.10
N TYR A 11 -24.68 -42.31 2.87
CA TYR A 11 -25.29 -40.99 2.81
C TYR A 11 -24.30 -40.03 2.14
N ALA A 12 -24.68 -39.48 0.98
CA ALA A 12 -23.80 -38.62 0.19
C ALA A 12 -24.22 -37.14 0.26
N VAL A 13 -23.24 -36.25 0.41
CA VAL A 13 -23.43 -34.80 0.45
C VAL A 13 -22.47 -34.16 -0.55
N LEU A 14 -23.01 -33.38 -1.48
CA LEU A 14 -22.22 -32.55 -2.40
C LEU A 14 -22.12 -31.12 -1.84
N LYS A 15 -20.91 -30.64 -1.59
CA LYS A 15 -20.66 -29.24 -1.23
C LYS A 15 -19.64 -28.65 -2.18
N ALA A 16 -20.02 -27.55 -2.85
CA ALA A 16 -19.28 -27.03 -4.00
C ALA A 16 -18.98 -28.17 -4.98
N ASN A 17 -17.72 -28.43 -5.30
CA ASN A 17 -17.26 -29.51 -6.16
C ASN A 17 -16.76 -30.75 -5.41
N ILE A 18 -17.11 -30.94 -4.14
CA ILE A 18 -16.64 -32.11 -3.36
C ILE A 18 -17.83 -32.94 -2.90
N LEU A 19 -17.85 -34.21 -3.32
CA LEU A 19 -18.81 -35.22 -2.90
C LEU A 19 -18.25 -36.00 -1.72
N PHE A 20 -18.92 -35.90 -0.58
CA PHE A 20 -18.60 -36.61 0.65
C PHE A 20 -19.59 -37.77 0.82
N ALA A 21 -19.10 -38.99 1.08
CA ALA A 21 -19.97 -40.13 1.40
C ALA A 21 -19.67 -40.69 2.79
N PHE A 22 -20.72 -40.82 3.58
CA PHE A 22 -20.74 -41.25 4.98
C PHE A 22 -21.48 -42.58 5.12
N SER A 23 -21.25 -43.30 6.22
CA SER A 23 -21.94 -44.58 6.43
C SER A 23 -23.43 -44.39 6.75
N LYS A 24 -23.80 -43.23 7.31
CA LYS A 24 -25.16 -42.84 7.67
C LYS A 24 -25.30 -41.32 7.69
N GLN A 25 -26.53 -40.83 7.81
CA GLN A 25 -26.83 -39.42 8.01
C GLN A 25 -26.32 -38.96 9.40
N ASP A 26 -25.77 -37.76 9.48
CA ASP A 26 -25.19 -37.15 10.70
C ASP A 26 -24.14 -38.03 11.40
N ASP A 27 -23.35 -38.76 10.60
CA ASP A 27 -22.25 -39.60 11.09
C ASP A 27 -21.16 -38.70 11.73
N PRO A 28 -20.78 -38.93 13.02
CA PRO A 28 -19.70 -38.19 13.65
C PRO A 28 -18.31 -38.60 13.10
N GLU A 29 -18.24 -39.76 12.44
CA GLU A 29 -17.04 -40.27 11.80
C GLU A 29 -16.76 -39.55 10.46
N PRO A 30 -15.49 -39.43 10.06
CA PRO A 30 -15.13 -38.82 8.79
C PRO A 30 -15.75 -39.59 7.61
N PRO A 31 -15.99 -38.92 6.47
CA PRO A 31 -16.50 -39.56 5.27
C PRO A 31 -15.53 -40.67 4.83
N PHE A 32 -16.07 -41.85 4.51
CA PHE A 32 -15.24 -42.96 4.06
C PHE A 32 -14.80 -42.80 2.60
N LEU A 33 -15.44 -41.90 1.86
CA LEU A 33 -15.10 -41.55 0.48
C LEU A 33 -15.28 -40.05 0.27
N ILE A 34 -14.25 -39.42 -0.29
CA ILE A 34 -14.26 -38.02 -0.74
C ILE A 34 -13.88 -38.01 -2.21
N LEU A 35 -14.74 -37.45 -3.06
CA LEU A 35 -14.51 -37.32 -4.49
C LEU A 35 -14.52 -35.84 -4.87
N ILE A 36 -13.48 -35.38 -5.57
CA ILE A 36 -13.46 -34.05 -6.18
C ILE A 36 -14.16 -34.19 -7.53
N ILE A 37 -15.32 -33.56 -7.69
CA ILE A 37 -16.14 -33.59 -8.90
C ILE A 37 -15.59 -32.53 -9.85
N GLU A 38 -14.44 -32.84 -10.43
CA GLU A 38 -13.74 -32.06 -11.43
C GLU A 38 -13.17 -33.00 -12.48
N ASP A 39 -13.20 -32.59 -13.74
CA ASP A 39 -12.73 -33.40 -14.88
C ASP A 39 -13.29 -34.83 -14.91
N CYS A 40 -14.59 -34.98 -14.62
CA CYS A 40 -15.29 -36.25 -14.69
C CYS A 40 -16.48 -36.20 -15.67
N PHE A 41 -16.90 -37.37 -16.14
CA PHE A 41 -18.18 -37.58 -16.78
C PHE A 41 -19.08 -38.41 -15.88
N ILE A 42 -20.39 -38.17 -16.01
CA ILE A 42 -21.43 -38.94 -15.32
C ILE A 42 -22.15 -39.77 -16.38
N GLU A 43 -22.15 -41.08 -16.23
CA GLU A 43 -22.77 -42.03 -17.18
C GLU A 43 -23.78 -42.91 -16.45
N LEU A 44 -24.89 -43.25 -17.12
CA LEU A 44 -25.82 -44.26 -16.61
C LEU A 44 -25.25 -45.65 -16.85
N CYS A 45 -25.43 -46.55 -15.88
CA CYS A 45 -24.92 -47.90 -15.96
C CYS A 45 -25.96 -48.89 -16.52
N ASP A 46 -25.48 -50.04 -17.01
CA ASP A 46 -26.35 -51.17 -17.34
C ASP A 46 -26.75 -51.95 -16.07
N GLU A 47 -27.98 -51.71 -15.62
CA GLU A 47 -28.54 -52.28 -14.38
C GLU A 47 -28.59 -53.81 -14.41
N ASN A 48 -28.85 -54.42 -15.58
CA ASN A 48 -28.89 -55.88 -15.71
C ASN A 48 -27.53 -56.51 -15.44
N ARG A 49 -26.46 -55.82 -15.85
CA ARG A 49 -25.08 -56.25 -15.61
C ARG A 49 -24.66 -56.07 -14.15
N LEU A 50 -25.16 -55.03 -13.49
CA LEU A 50 -24.79 -54.69 -12.11
C LEU A 50 -25.69 -55.32 -11.04
N GLY A 51 -26.86 -55.83 -11.44
CA GLY A 51 -27.86 -56.40 -10.54
C GLY A 51 -28.44 -55.38 -9.55
N LYS A 52 -28.48 -54.10 -9.95
CA LYS A 52 -28.94 -52.99 -9.10
C LYS A 52 -29.54 -51.88 -9.97
N ASP A 53 -30.74 -51.45 -9.58
CA ASP A 53 -31.47 -50.38 -10.27
C ASP A 53 -30.89 -49.00 -9.91
N PHE A 54 -31.17 -48.02 -10.76
CA PHE A 54 -30.86 -46.61 -10.62
C PHE A 54 -29.37 -46.33 -10.46
N THR A 55 -28.56 -46.98 -11.28
CA THR A 55 -27.09 -46.92 -11.18
C THR A 55 -26.46 -45.90 -12.12
N PHE A 56 -25.45 -45.19 -11.60
CA PHE A 56 -24.64 -44.25 -12.37
C PHE A 56 -23.16 -44.37 -12.00
N GLU A 57 -22.29 -43.96 -12.91
CA GLU A 57 -20.83 -43.99 -12.77
C GLU A 57 -20.27 -42.57 -12.85
N ILE A 58 -19.40 -42.23 -11.89
CA ILE A 58 -18.53 -41.05 -11.94
C ILE A 58 -17.19 -41.51 -12.48
N LYS A 59 -16.80 -41.04 -13.67
CA LYS A 59 -15.58 -41.46 -14.36
C LYS A 59 -14.64 -40.28 -14.59
N TYR A 60 -13.45 -40.34 -14.02
CA TYR A 60 -12.42 -39.32 -14.14
C TYR A 60 -11.70 -39.43 -15.48
N LYS A 61 -11.66 -38.35 -16.26
CA LYS A 61 -11.05 -38.35 -17.60
C LYS A 61 -9.54 -38.55 -17.52
N THR A 62 -8.89 -37.79 -16.64
CA THR A 62 -7.43 -37.83 -16.49
C THR A 62 -6.90 -39.17 -15.95
N THR A 63 -7.56 -39.75 -14.94
CA THR A 63 -7.03 -40.96 -14.27
C THR A 63 -7.66 -42.26 -14.76
N GLY A 64 -8.80 -42.18 -15.46
CA GLY A 64 -9.61 -43.35 -15.83
C GLY A 64 -10.27 -44.06 -14.63
N ARG A 65 -10.09 -43.57 -13.40
CA ARG A 65 -10.74 -44.13 -12.21
C ARG A 65 -12.23 -43.89 -12.28
N SER A 66 -13.00 -44.87 -11.80
CA SER A 66 -14.44 -44.76 -11.74
C SER A 66 -15.03 -45.23 -10.41
N TYR A 67 -16.17 -44.63 -10.07
CA TYR A 67 -16.93 -44.90 -8.86
C TYR A 67 -18.40 -45.07 -9.24
N ILE A 68 -18.97 -46.21 -8.89
CA ILE A 68 -20.35 -46.55 -9.23
C ILE A 68 -21.23 -46.34 -8.00
N PHE A 69 -22.36 -45.66 -8.20
CA PHE A 69 -23.37 -45.39 -7.19
C PHE A 69 -24.72 -45.93 -7.66
N ALA A 70 -25.60 -46.18 -6.69
CA ALA A 70 -27.00 -46.52 -6.93
C ALA A 70 -27.87 -45.57 -6.11
N ALA A 71 -28.85 -44.93 -6.74
CA ALA A 71 -29.84 -44.11 -6.06
C ALA A 71 -30.97 -44.98 -5.48
N GLU A 72 -31.74 -44.42 -4.56
CA GLU A 72 -32.90 -45.12 -3.96
C GLU A 72 -34.07 -45.23 -4.93
N ASP A 73 -34.21 -44.23 -5.81
CA ASP A 73 -35.24 -44.16 -6.84
C ASP A 73 -34.77 -43.34 -8.06
N PHE A 74 -35.56 -43.37 -9.13
CA PHE A 74 -35.29 -42.65 -10.37
C PHE A 74 -35.19 -41.13 -10.18
N LYS A 75 -36.03 -40.55 -9.32
CA LYS A 75 -36.04 -39.10 -9.07
C LYS A 75 -34.72 -38.65 -8.41
N THR A 76 -34.21 -39.47 -7.50
CA THR A 76 -32.95 -39.26 -6.80
C THR A 76 -31.78 -39.44 -7.74
N LEU A 77 -31.83 -40.45 -8.64
CA LEU A 77 -30.85 -40.61 -9.72
C LEU A 77 -30.78 -39.37 -10.62
N GLU A 78 -31.91 -38.91 -11.15
CA GLU A 78 -31.99 -37.74 -12.02
C GLU A 78 -31.38 -36.51 -11.35
N ARG A 79 -31.68 -36.31 -10.06
CA ARG A 79 -31.12 -35.22 -9.26
C ARG A 79 -29.61 -35.35 -9.12
N TRP A 80 -29.08 -36.53 -8.81
CA TRP A 80 -27.64 -36.74 -8.67
C TRP A 80 -26.89 -36.53 -9.98
N VAL A 81 -27.39 -37.10 -11.09
CA VAL A 81 -26.76 -36.94 -12.41
C VAL A 81 -26.74 -35.48 -12.82
N SER A 82 -27.85 -34.78 -12.64
CA SER A 82 -27.95 -33.35 -12.96
C SER A 82 -26.94 -32.53 -12.15
N LEU A 83 -26.95 -32.68 -10.82
CA LEU A 83 -26.06 -31.94 -9.93
C LEU A 83 -24.59 -32.20 -10.24
N LEU A 84 -24.19 -33.47 -10.36
CA LEU A 84 -22.79 -33.84 -10.58
C LEU A 84 -22.27 -33.40 -11.95
N THR A 85 -23.16 -33.24 -12.94
CA THR A 85 -22.80 -32.76 -14.29
C THR A 85 -22.59 -31.25 -14.34
N ILE A 86 -23.41 -30.46 -13.63
CA ILE A 86 -23.32 -28.99 -13.65
C ILE A 86 -22.28 -28.44 -12.67
N THR A 87 -22.01 -29.18 -11.58
CA THR A 87 -21.15 -28.74 -10.47
C THR A 87 -19.76 -28.27 -10.91
N PRO A 88 -19.03 -28.94 -11.84
CA PRO A 88 -17.75 -28.44 -12.33
C PRO A 88 -17.85 -27.06 -13.00
N ILE A 89 -18.94 -26.81 -13.73
CA ILE A 89 -19.15 -25.55 -14.47
C ILE A 89 -19.47 -24.41 -13.49
N ASP A 90 -20.40 -24.65 -12.56
CA ASP A 90 -20.80 -23.65 -11.57
C ASP A 90 -19.62 -23.24 -10.67
N TYR A 91 -18.82 -24.21 -10.25
CA TYR A 91 -17.61 -23.94 -9.46
C TYR A 91 -16.59 -23.09 -10.23
N MET A 92 -16.32 -23.42 -11.50
CA MET A 92 -15.42 -22.62 -12.35
C MET A 92 -15.92 -21.18 -12.53
N LEU A 93 -17.23 -20.98 -12.75
CA LEU A 93 -17.81 -19.65 -12.93
C LEU A 93 -17.72 -18.80 -11.66
N LEU A 94 -18.07 -19.37 -10.50
CA LEU A 94 -17.97 -18.70 -9.20
C LEU A 94 -16.51 -18.35 -8.86
N SER A 95 -15.59 -19.27 -9.14
CA SER A 95 -14.15 -19.05 -8.89
C SER A 95 -13.60 -17.94 -9.78
N LYS A 96 -13.97 -17.92 -11.07
CA LYS A 96 -13.59 -16.86 -12.01
C LYS A 96 -14.07 -15.48 -11.55
N GLN A 97 -15.32 -15.37 -11.08
CA GLN A 97 -15.85 -14.11 -10.56
C GLN A 97 -15.09 -13.65 -9.31
N SER A 98 -14.86 -14.54 -8.35
CA SER A 98 -14.10 -14.22 -7.14
C SER A 98 -12.67 -13.77 -7.44
N PHE A 99 -11.99 -14.37 -8.41
CA PHE A 99 -10.65 -13.95 -8.81
C PHE A 99 -10.63 -12.58 -9.49
N ALA A 100 -11.63 -12.26 -10.31
CA ALA A 100 -11.71 -10.93 -10.94
C ALA A 100 -11.83 -9.82 -9.88
N GLU A 101 -12.68 -10.02 -8.86
CA GLU A 101 -12.83 -9.08 -7.74
C GLU A 101 -11.53 -8.95 -6.92
N GLN A 102 -10.81 -10.04 -6.72
CA GLN A 102 -9.51 -10.01 -6.01
C GLN A 102 -8.45 -9.23 -6.79
N ILE A 103 -8.41 -9.37 -8.13
CA ILE A 103 -7.48 -8.62 -8.99
C ILE A 103 -7.80 -7.13 -8.95
N GLU A 104 -9.07 -6.75 -9.07
CA GLU A 104 -9.49 -5.34 -9.04
C GLU A 104 -9.12 -4.67 -7.71
N ARG A 105 -9.33 -5.35 -6.58
CA ARG A 105 -8.91 -4.86 -5.26
C ARG A 105 -7.40 -4.68 -5.16
N ALA A 106 -6.62 -5.62 -5.68
CA ALA A 106 -5.17 -5.53 -5.68
C ALA A 106 -4.69 -4.33 -6.52
N GLN A 107 -5.24 -4.15 -7.71
CA GLN A 107 -4.91 -3.02 -8.60
C GLN A 107 -5.24 -1.66 -7.97
N ASN A 108 -6.43 -1.51 -7.38
CA ASN A 108 -6.82 -0.27 -6.71
C ASN A 108 -5.90 0.05 -5.51
N SER A 109 -5.50 -0.97 -4.74
CA SER A 109 -4.56 -0.77 -3.63
C SER A 109 -3.16 -0.36 -4.10
N GLU A 110 -2.73 -0.84 -5.26
CA GLU A 110 -1.44 -0.50 -5.85
C GLU A 110 -1.43 0.93 -6.40
N GLU A 111 -2.55 1.39 -6.99
CA GLU A 111 -2.71 2.79 -7.40
C GLU A 111 -2.71 3.76 -6.21
N GLU A 112 -3.39 3.43 -5.10
CA GLU A 112 -3.38 4.28 -3.90
C GLU A 112 -1.99 4.38 -3.27
N LEU A 113 -1.24 3.26 -3.24
CA LEU A 113 0.13 3.25 -2.72
C LEU A 113 1.09 4.07 -3.59
N ASN A 114 0.79 4.20 -4.88
CA ASN A 114 1.58 4.93 -5.86
C ASN A 114 1.19 6.41 -5.99
N ARG A 115 0.41 6.97 -5.07
CA ARG A 115 0.10 8.41 -5.04
C ARG A 115 0.96 9.13 -4.00
N ALA A 116 1.60 10.21 -4.42
CA ALA A 116 2.33 11.08 -3.52
C ALA A 116 1.36 11.79 -2.55
N TYR A 117 1.82 12.07 -1.33
CA TYR A 117 1.05 12.77 -0.32
C TYR A 117 1.16 14.28 -0.51
N HIS A 118 0.02 14.94 -0.75
CA HIS A 118 -0.12 16.39 -0.91
C HIS A 118 -0.47 17.06 0.42
N SER A 119 -0.19 18.36 0.51
CA SER A 119 -0.58 19.15 1.69
C SER A 119 -2.10 19.29 1.74
N LYS A 120 -2.67 19.17 2.95
CA LYS A 120 -4.12 19.35 3.21
C LYS A 120 -4.44 20.70 3.85
N ILE A 121 -3.42 21.53 4.08
CA ILE A 121 -3.56 22.81 4.76
C ILE A 121 -3.91 23.88 3.72
N GLU A 122 -5.05 24.53 3.92
CA GLU A 122 -5.47 25.67 3.11
C GLU A 122 -4.59 26.91 3.40
N HIS A 123 -4.45 27.77 2.39
CA HIS A 123 -3.61 28.96 2.48
C HIS A 123 -4.44 30.21 2.23
N GLU A 124 -4.20 31.25 3.04
CA GLU A 124 -4.76 32.59 2.82
C GLU A 124 -3.72 33.54 2.21
N LEU A 125 -2.45 33.32 2.53
CA LEU A 125 -1.33 34.17 2.13
C LEU A 125 -0.35 33.38 1.26
N VAL A 126 0.29 34.09 0.34
CA VAL A 126 1.35 33.56 -0.51
C VAL A 126 2.55 34.49 -0.54
N VAL A 127 3.72 33.91 -0.80
CA VAL A 127 4.95 34.62 -1.13
C VAL A 127 5.54 33.99 -2.39
N GLY A 128 5.66 34.77 -3.46
CA GLY A 128 5.83 34.26 -4.81
C GLY A 128 4.62 33.43 -5.24
N ASN A 129 4.81 32.11 -5.33
CA ASN A 129 3.72 31.14 -5.52
C ASN A 129 3.72 30.04 -4.45
N MET A 130 4.44 30.24 -3.35
CA MET A 130 4.43 29.37 -2.16
C MET A 130 3.37 29.84 -1.18
N ALA A 131 2.72 28.92 -0.48
CA ALA A 131 1.84 29.29 0.62
C ALA A 131 2.65 29.78 1.82
N LEU A 132 2.30 30.96 2.33
CA LEU A 132 2.82 31.50 3.59
C LEU A 132 1.86 31.02 4.69
N LEU A 133 2.08 29.78 5.14
CA LEU A 133 1.23 29.08 6.09
C LEU A 133 1.56 29.46 7.54
N PRO A 134 0.56 29.48 8.44
CA PRO A 134 0.78 29.65 9.87
C PRO A 134 1.67 28.54 10.46
N LEU A 135 2.47 28.88 11.48
CA LEU A 135 3.39 27.96 12.14
C LEU A 135 3.26 28.01 13.66
N ARG A 136 3.35 26.83 14.29
CA ARG A 136 3.47 26.69 15.74
C ARG A 136 4.94 26.81 16.14
N THR A 137 5.44 28.03 16.24
CA THR A 137 6.87 28.29 16.49
C THR A 137 7.12 29.51 17.39
N ASN A 138 8.24 29.47 18.11
CA ASN A 138 8.78 30.61 18.85
C ASN A 138 9.82 31.41 18.04
N PHE A 139 10.25 30.91 16.88
CA PHE A 139 11.19 31.63 16.02
C PHE A 139 10.52 32.85 15.39
N LYS A 140 11.25 33.97 15.33
CA LYS A 140 10.79 35.20 14.69
C LYS A 140 10.73 35.02 13.18
N GLY A 141 9.69 35.55 12.55
CA GLY A 141 9.53 35.58 11.11
C GLY A 141 8.11 35.97 10.71
N PRO A 142 7.80 35.98 9.41
CA PRO A 142 6.55 36.50 8.87
C PRO A 142 5.38 35.50 8.95
N ALA A 143 5.61 34.23 9.33
CA ALA A 143 4.54 33.25 9.46
C ALA A 143 3.53 33.69 10.53
N PRO A 144 2.21 33.68 10.23
CA PRO A 144 1.18 33.81 11.25
C PRO A 144 1.36 32.75 12.33
N ARG A 145 0.99 33.08 13.57
CA ARG A 145 0.96 32.09 14.64
C ARG A 145 -0.31 31.27 14.53
N THR A 146 -0.22 30.00 14.88
CA THR A 146 -1.36 29.10 15.02
C THR A 146 -1.23 28.28 16.29
N ASP A 147 -2.36 28.05 16.94
CA ASP A 147 -2.48 27.13 18.07
C ASP A 147 -2.98 25.74 17.62
N SER A 148 -3.10 25.51 16.31
CA SER A 148 -3.39 24.19 15.74
C SER A 148 -2.32 23.18 16.16
N ASP A 149 -2.77 21.96 16.47
CA ASP A 149 -1.88 20.85 16.79
C ASP A 149 -0.98 20.46 15.60
N LEU A 150 -1.45 20.70 14.38
CA LEU A 150 -0.80 20.31 13.13
C LEU A 150 -0.57 21.54 12.24
N ASP A 151 0.68 21.76 11.85
CA ASP A 151 1.08 22.73 10.82
C ASP A 151 1.85 22.08 9.66
N ILE A 152 2.27 22.88 8.67
CA ILE A 152 2.94 22.37 7.46
C ILE A 152 4.26 21.65 7.73
N ILE A 153 4.94 21.95 8.84
CA ILE A 153 6.17 21.27 9.23
C ILE A 153 5.84 19.86 9.73
N ASP A 154 4.73 19.71 10.46
CA ASP A 154 4.24 18.40 10.89
C ASP A 154 3.80 17.54 9.68
N GLU A 155 3.08 18.12 8.71
CA GLU A 155 2.78 17.42 7.44
C GLU A 155 4.05 17.00 6.70
N ALA A 156 5.04 17.89 6.59
CA ALA A 156 6.30 17.58 5.90
C ALA A 156 7.05 16.43 6.57
N LEU A 157 7.13 16.41 7.90
CA LEU A 157 7.80 15.34 8.64
C LEU A 157 7.02 14.01 8.54
N MET A 158 5.69 14.06 8.56
CA MET A 158 4.82 12.89 8.42
C MET A 158 4.91 12.28 7.01
N TYR A 159 4.87 13.12 5.97
CA TYR A 159 4.89 12.67 4.58
C TYR A 159 6.29 12.44 4.01
N PHE A 160 7.35 12.85 4.70
CA PHE A 160 8.73 12.75 4.19
C PHE A 160 9.10 11.33 3.73
N LYS A 161 8.91 10.33 4.59
CA LYS A 161 9.35 8.94 4.30
C LYS A 161 8.65 8.31 3.09
N PRO A 162 7.33 8.45 2.89
CA PRO A 162 6.71 7.99 1.65
C PRO A 162 7.06 8.89 0.46
N ASN A 163 7.04 10.22 0.62
CA ASN A 163 7.23 11.15 -0.51
C ASN A 163 8.63 11.10 -1.12
N ILE A 164 9.67 10.84 -0.33
CA ILE A 164 11.07 10.85 -0.77
C ILE A 164 11.39 9.85 -1.91
N PHE A 165 10.51 8.88 -2.16
CA PHE A 165 10.67 7.89 -3.23
C PHE A 165 10.10 8.32 -4.59
N PHE A 166 9.27 9.37 -4.63
CA PHE A 166 8.63 9.82 -5.85
C PHE A 166 9.59 10.65 -6.72
N ARG A 167 9.67 10.29 -8.01
CA ARG A 167 10.43 11.03 -9.03
C ARG A 167 9.61 12.15 -9.68
N GLU A 168 8.29 12.02 -9.65
CA GLU A 168 7.34 12.98 -10.17
C GLU A 168 6.36 13.36 -9.05
N PHE A 169 5.99 14.64 -9.00
CA PHE A 169 5.03 15.15 -8.04
C PHE A 169 4.18 16.22 -8.71
N GLU A 170 2.89 15.92 -8.91
CA GLU A 170 1.92 16.88 -9.43
C GLU A 170 1.64 17.95 -8.38
N ILE A 171 1.92 19.22 -8.69
CA ILE A 171 1.70 20.33 -7.77
C ILE A 171 0.26 20.81 -7.87
N LYS A 172 -0.56 20.53 -6.86
CA LYS A 172 -1.99 20.92 -6.85
C LYS A 172 -2.20 22.37 -6.41
N GLY A 173 -1.27 22.94 -5.65
CA GLY A 173 -1.40 24.31 -5.18
C GLY A 173 -0.17 24.93 -4.51
N PRO A 174 -0.32 26.13 -3.94
CA PRO A 174 0.74 26.80 -3.20
C PRO A 174 1.23 26.05 -1.94
N SER A 175 0.34 25.37 -1.22
CA SER A 175 0.71 24.59 -0.03
C SER A 175 1.67 23.43 -0.35
N ASP A 176 1.46 22.76 -1.49
CA ASP A 176 2.39 21.73 -1.98
C ASP A 176 3.79 22.28 -2.27
N ARG A 177 3.89 23.50 -2.78
CA ARG A 177 5.20 24.14 -3.01
C ARG A 177 5.95 24.39 -1.71
N THR A 178 5.23 24.72 -0.64
CA THR A 178 5.82 24.82 0.70
C THR A 178 6.24 23.45 1.23
N LEU A 179 5.38 22.43 1.08
CA LEU A 179 5.68 21.03 1.44
C LEU A 179 6.91 20.47 0.70
N ILE A 180 7.02 20.72 -0.61
CA ILE A 180 8.16 20.31 -1.44
C ILE A 180 9.46 20.95 -0.92
N TYR A 181 9.45 22.25 -0.63
CA TYR A 181 10.64 22.93 -0.08
C TYR A 181 11.10 22.28 1.23
N LEU A 182 10.17 22.04 2.15
CA LEU A 182 10.47 21.38 3.43
C LEU A 182 10.99 19.95 3.23
N THR A 183 10.42 19.19 2.29
CA THR A 183 10.86 17.83 1.95
C THR A 183 12.32 17.81 1.47
N LEU A 184 12.70 18.78 0.62
CA LEU A 184 14.09 18.95 0.18
C LEU A 184 14.99 19.35 1.35
N TYR A 185 14.54 20.28 2.20
CA TYR A 185 15.30 20.75 3.35
C TYR A 185 15.54 19.65 4.40
N ILE A 186 14.56 18.77 4.67
CA ILE A 186 14.73 17.60 5.55
C ILE A 186 15.92 16.75 5.07
N THR A 187 16.06 16.55 3.76
CA THR A 187 17.19 15.79 3.20
C THR A 187 18.53 16.46 3.52
N GLU A 188 18.62 17.79 3.41
CA GLU A 188 19.84 18.52 3.77
C GLU A 188 20.13 18.45 5.28
N CYS A 189 19.11 18.54 6.14
CA CYS A 189 19.27 18.32 7.56
C CYS A 189 19.81 16.92 7.87
N LEU A 190 19.24 15.88 7.25
CA LEU A 190 19.68 14.49 7.46
C LEU A 190 21.13 14.28 7.02
N ARG A 191 21.58 14.92 5.93
CA ARG A 191 22.99 14.90 5.51
C ARG A 191 23.90 15.54 6.55
N LYS A 192 23.49 16.69 7.10
CA LYS A 192 24.25 17.37 8.16
C LYS A 192 24.35 16.50 9.41
N LEU A 193 23.24 15.89 9.83
CA LEU A 193 23.15 15.04 11.02
C LEU A 193 24.00 13.75 10.94
N GLN A 194 24.42 13.29 9.76
CA GLN A 194 25.28 12.10 9.62
C GLN A 194 26.58 12.19 10.42
N ARG A 195 27.06 13.42 10.67
CA ARG A 195 28.31 13.69 11.39
C ARG A 195 28.09 14.07 12.86
N SER A 196 26.85 14.28 13.28
CA SER A 196 26.54 14.74 14.63
C SER A 196 26.60 13.56 15.63
N PRO A 197 27.40 13.65 16.70
CA PRO A 197 27.56 12.55 17.67
C PRO A 197 26.38 12.38 18.63
N ASN A 198 25.61 13.44 18.87
CA ASN A 198 24.49 13.49 19.82
C ASN A 198 23.50 14.61 19.46
N LYS A 199 22.35 14.64 20.14
CA LYS A 199 21.26 15.58 19.87
C LYS A 199 21.66 17.04 20.03
N ILE A 200 22.46 17.36 21.05
CA ILE A 200 22.94 18.73 21.30
C ILE A 200 23.80 19.22 20.13
N SER A 201 24.71 18.39 19.64
CA SER A 201 25.49 18.71 18.43
C SER A 201 24.60 18.86 17.22
N GLY A 202 23.65 17.92 17.02
CA GLY A 202 22.71 17.97 15.90
C GLY A 202 21.86 19.24 15.88
N GLN A 203 21.35 19.66 17.04
CA GLN A 203 20.62 20.92 17.18
C GLN A 203 21.47 22.14 16.82
N LYS A 204 22.74 22.19 17.24
CA LYS A 204 23.67 23.26 16.85
C LYS A 204 23.95 23.25 15.35
N ASP A 205 24.19 22.08 14.78
CA ASP A 205 24.47 21.89 13.36
C ASP A 205 23.28 22.35 12.49
N LEU A 206 22.05 21.98 12.88
CA LEU A 206 20.84 22.38 12.16
C LEU A 206 20.45 23.85 12.37
N ALA A 207 20.73 24.41 13.56
CA ALA A 207 20.54 25.84 13.81
C ALA A 207 21.47 26.69 12.93
N ALA A 208 22.73 26.26 12.76
CA ALA A 208 23.67 26.88 11.84
C ALA A 208 23.23 26.72 10.37
N LEU A 209 22.80 25.51 9.97
CA LEU A 209 22.32 25.23 8.62
C LEU A 209 21.13 26.13 8.24
N ALA A 210 20.17 26.32 9.15
CA ALA A 210 18.97 27.11 8.88
C ALA A 210 19.27 28.57 8.50
N LEU A 211 20.41 29.10 8.96
CA LEU A 211 20.89 30.46 8.71
C LEU A 211 21.84 30.56 7.50
N SER A 212 22.17 29.44 6.85
CA SER A 212 23.14 29.45 5.75
C SER A 212 22.64 30.24 4.54
N HIS A 213 23.46 31.19 4.09
CA HIS A 213 23.22 31.94 2.85
C HIS A 213 23.40 31.10 1.57
N GLN A 214 23.95 29.89 1.68
CA GLN A 214 24.09 28.96 0.56
C GLN A 214 22.78 28.23 0.23
N LEU A 215 21.74 28.37 1.05
CA LEU A 215 20.43 27.80 0.77
C LEU A 215 19.65 28.73 -0.16
N PRO A 216 19.43 28.32 -1.42
CA PRO A 216 18.86 29.21 -2.41
C PRO A 216 17.36 29.40 -2.23
N ILE A 217 16.85 30.49 -2.79
CA ILE A 217 15.41 30.79 -2.89
C ILE A 217 14.95 30.82 -4.35
N PRO A 218 13.64 30.64 -4.63
CA PRO A 218 13.09 30.85 -5.96
C PRO A 218 13.60 32.12 -6.65
N GLY A 219 14.09 31.97 -7.88
CA GLY A 219 14.68 33.04 -8.70
C GLY A 219 16.20 33.07 -8.69
N GLU A 220 16.86 32.48 -7.69
CA GLU A 220 18.32 32.36 -7.70
C GLU A 220 18.78 31.21 -8.61
N ALA A 221 19.94 31.37 -9.25
CA ALA A 221 20.46 30.42 -10.24
C ALA A 221 20.59 28.99 -9.67
N ASP A 222 20.95 28.86 -8.39
CA ASP A 222 21.17 27.59 -7.72
C ASP A 222 19.87 26.92 -7.21
N PHE A 223 18.71 27.58 -7.32
CA PHE A 223 17.45 27.00 -6.90
C PHE A 223 16.98 25.91 -7.89
N PRO A 224 16.84 24.64 -7.45
CA PRO A 224 16.70 23.47 -8.35
C PRO A 224 15.36 23.38 -9.10
N LEU A 225 14.37 24.16 -8.68
CA LEU A 225 12.96 24.08 -9.12
C LEU A 225 12.45 25.41 -9.70
N ASN A 226 13.32 26.27 -10.23
CA ASN A 226 12.92 27.58 -10.80
C ASN A 226 11.80 27.50 -11.84
N ASN A 227 11.68 26.41 -12.59
CA ASN A 227 10.60 26.23 -13.57
C ASN A 227 9.21 26.02 -12.92
N MET A 228 9.15 25.70 -11.63
CA MET A 228 7.92 25.40 -10.88
C MET A 228 7.58 26.47 -9.83
N TYR A 229 8.53 27.36 -9.54
CA TYR A 229 8.44 28.38 -8.51
C TYR A 229 8.58 29.78 -9.12
N LYS A 230 7.89 30.75 -8.53
CA LYS A 230 7.94 32.14 -8.95
C LYS A 230 8.97 32.89 -8.11
N ALA A 231 9.88 33.59 -8.78
CA ALA A 231 10.80 34.52 -8.13
C ALA A 231 10.02 35.64 -7.42
N PRO A 232 10.53 36.18 -6.30
CA PRO A 232 9.98 37.38 -5.68
C PRO A 232 9.87 38.53 -6.69
N ALA A 233 8.75 39.24 -6.70
CA ALA A 233 8.49 40.32 -7.66
C ALA A 233 9.27 41.60 -7.33
N ASN A 234 9.68 41.78 -6.08
CA ASN A 234 10.42 42.96 -5.61
C ASN A 234 11.23 42.62 -4.35
N LYS A 235 12.09 43.57 -3.94
CA LYS A 235 12.99 43.42 -2.78
C LYS A 235 12.25 43.16 -1.46
N GLN A 236 11.05 43.72 -1.29
CA GLN A 236 10.26 43.52 -0.08
C GLN A 236 9.74 42.08 0.00
N GLU A 237 9.21 41.55 -1.11
CA GLU A 237 8.76 40.16 -1.19
C GLU A 237 9.94 39.18 -1.04
N GLU A 238 11.12 39.54 -1.57
CA GLU A 238 12.34 38.75 -1.40
C GLU A 238 12.73 38.63 0.08
N GLU A 239 12.73 39.75 0.82
CA GLU A 239 13.02 39.75 2.25
C GLU A 239 11.99 38.92 3.04
N THR A 240 10.71 39.05 2.71
CA THR A 240 9.64 38.22 3.29
C THR A 240 9.87 36.74 2.99
N MET A 241 10.20 36.37 1.74
CA MET A 241 10.47 34.99 1.36
C MET A 241 11.65 34.40 2.13
N ARG A 242 12.79 35.11 2.17
CA ARG A 242 13.98 34.65 2.89
C ARG A 242 13.68 34.46 4.38
N SER A 243 12.98 35.42 4.99
CA SER A 243 12.60 35.37 6.40
C SER A 243 11.62 34.21 6.69
N TYR A 244 10.64 33.97 5.83
CA TYR A 244 9.71 32.84 5.96
C TYR A 244 10.41 31.49 5.84
N LEU A 245 11.24 31.32 4.81
CA LEU A 245 11.99 30.09 4.61
C LEU A 245 12.96 29.85 5.78
N GLN A 246 13.65 30.88 6.28
CA GLN A 246 14.51 30.77 7.45
C GLN A 246 13.74 30.34 8.70
N GLN A 247 12.59 30.95 8.97
CA GLN A 247 11.75 30.62 10.12
C GLN A 247 11.30 29.15 10.07
N MET A 248 10.85 28.67 8.91
CA MET A 248 10.51 27.27 8.70
C MET A 248 11.70 26.34 8.92
N ARG A 249 12.89 26.70 8.39
CA ARG A 249 14.10 25.89 8.52
C ARG A 249 14.55 25.74 9.98
N GLN A 250 14.43 26.79 10.77
CA GLN A 250 14.77 26.76 12.20
C GLN A 250 13.84 25.82 12.97
N GLU A 251 12.52 26.00 12.81
CA GLU A 251 11.53 25.18 13.49
C GLU A 251 11.61 23.71 13.06
N LEU A 252 11.75 23.45 11.75
CA LEU A 252 11.89 22.10 11.21
C LEU A 252 13.13 21.40 11.76
N GLY A 253 14.26 22.10 11.88
CA GLY A 253 15.49 21.54 12.43
C GLY A 253 15.32 21.08 13.89
N VAL A 254 14.61 21.86 14.71
CA VAL A 254 14.30 21.50 16.10
C VAL A 254 13.44 20.25 16.14
N ARG A 255 12.30 20.25 15.43
CA ARG A 255 11.35 19.11 15.44
C ARG A 255 11.96 17.84 14.86
N LEU A 256 12.78 17.95 13.81
CA LEU A 256 13.49 16.80 13.24
C LEU A 256 14.49 16.20 14.23
N CYS A 257 15.20 17.02 15.01
CA CYS A 257 16.11 16.52 16.05
C CYS A 257 15.39 15.72 17.14
N GLU A 258 14.15 16.09 17.50
CA GLU A 258 13.32 15.28 18.42
C GLU A 258 13.03 13.88 17.85
N LEU A 259 12.80 13.77 16.53
CA LEU A 259 12.50 12.51 15.86
C LEU A 259 13.75 11.68 15.53
N ALA A 260 14.85 12.35 15.18
CA ALA A 260 16.09 11.71 14.72
C ALA A 260 16.95 11.20 15.88
N PHE A 261 16.77 11.70 17.11
CA PHE A 261 17.51 11.29 18.29
C PHE A 261 16.58 10.76 19.40
N PRO A 262 16.08 9.50 19.29
CA PRO A 262 15.28 8.87 20.34
C PRO A 262 16.02 8.84 21.70
N ASP A 263 17.33 8.62 21.67
CA ASP A 263 18.22 8.82 22.82
C ASP A 263 19.11 10.05 22.55
N PRO A 264 18.94 11.15 23.31
CA PRO A 264 19.69 12.39 23.14
C PRO A 264 21.21 12.26 23.23
N SER A 265 21.71 11.22 23.91
CA SER A 265 23.14 11.00 24.15
C SER A 265 23.86 10.25 23.03
N THR A 266 23.11 9.71 22.07
CA THR A 266 23.62 8.81 21.02
C THR A 266 23.57 9.45 19.63
N LYS A 267 24.17 8.76 18.66
CA LYS A 267 24.10 9.13 17.24
C LYS A 267 22.65 9.11 16.72
N PRO A 268 22.33 9.87 15.66
CA PRO A 268 21.00 9.87 15.09
C PRO A 268 20.59 8.48 14.58
N SER A 269 19.30 8.20 14.67
CA SER A 269 18.68 6.93 14.30
C SER A 269 18.96 6.57 12.84
N LYS A 270 19.43 5.33 12.62
CA LYS A 270 19.63 4.78 11.27
C LYS A 270 18.35 4.79 10.41
N TRP A 271 17.17 4.76 11.05
CA TRP A 271 15.86 4.81 10.40
C TRP A 271 15.51 6.19 9.82
N TRP A 272 16.27 7.23 10.19
CA TRP A 272 16.23 8.54 9.55
C TRP A 272 17.43 8.73 8.62
N LEU A 273 18.65 8.35 9.06
CA LEU A 273 19.87 8.55 8.26
C LEU A 273 19.92 7.75 6.96
N SER A 274 19.17 6.64 6.85
CA SER A 274 19.03 5.87 5.60
C SER A 274 18.44 6.68 4.44
N PHE A 275 17.75 7.80 4.73
CA PHE A 275 17.17 8.68 3.73
C PHE A 275 18.08 9.85 3.33
N ALA A 276 19.20 10.09 4.01
CA ALA A 276 20.07 11.26 3.77
C ALA A 276 20.63 11.36 2.33
N ARG A 277 20.75 10.22 1.63
CA ARG A 277 21.23 10.16 0.24
C ARG A 277 20.11 10.08 -0.80
N LYS A 278 18.85 9.95 -0.37
CA LYS A 278 17.70 9.93 -1.27
C LYS A 278 17.43 11.34 -1.81
N ARG A 279 16.69 11.42 -2.92
CA ARG A 279 16.41 12.66 -3.64
C ARG A 279 14.95 12.64 -4.08
N PHE A 280 14.17 13.53 -3.51
CA PHE A 280 12.79 13.75 -3.92
C PHE A 280 12.78 14.45 -5.28
N MET A 281 11.99 13.94 -6.23
CA MET A 281 11.97 14.39 -7.64
C MET A 281 13.35 14.40 -8.32
N ASP A 282 14.27 13.53 -7.87
CA ASP A 282 15.67 13.53 -8.29
C ASP A 282 16.41 14.88 -8.08
N LYS A 283 15.88 15.75 -7.20
CA LYS A 283 16.46 17.05 -6.84
C LYS A 283 17.07 17.05 -5.44
N GLY A 284 17.94 18.01 -5.19
CA GLY A 284 18.43 18.39 -3.86
C GLY A 284 18.31 19.90 -3.74
N LEU A 285 18.19 20.44 -2.52
CA LEU A 285 17.97 21.88 -2.35
C LEU A 285 19.17 22.71 -2.83
N VAL A 286 20.35 22.09 -2.79
CA VAL A 286 21.60 22.63 -3.34
C VAL A 286 22.18 21.68 -4.39
N SER A 287 23.02 22.23 -5.26
CA SER A 287 23.76 21.51 -6.29
C SER A 287 24.61 20.37 -5.70
N GLN A 288 24.77 19.29 -6.49
CA GLN A 288 25.58 18.15 -6.07
C GLN A 288 27.02 18.58 -5.78
N GLY A 289 27.55 18.15 -4.63
CA GLY A 289 28.93 18.46 -4.20
C GLY A 289 29.05 19.69 -3.30
N VAL A 290 27.99 20.50 -3.14
CA VAL A 290 27.96 21.57 -2.14
C VAL A 290 27.83 20.95 -0.75
N ILE A 291 28.80 21.21 0.12
CA ILE A 291 28.77 20.78 1.52
C ILE A 291 28.31 21.96 2.36
N LEU A 292 27.09 21.85 2.90
CA LEU A 292 26.48 22.80 3.83
C LEU A 292 26.91 22.56 5.28
#